data_AF-A9V943-F1
#
_entry.id   AF-A9V943-F1
#
_cell.length_a   1.000
_cell.length_b   1.000
_cell.length_c   1.000
_cell.angle_alpha   90.00
_cell.angle_beta   90.00
_cell.angle_gamma   90.00
#
_symmetry.space_group_name_H-M   'P 1'
#
loop_
_entity.id
_entity.type
_entity.pdbx_description
1 polymer ?
#
loop_
_entity_poly.entity_id
_entity_poly.type
_entity_poly.pdbx_seq_one_letter_code
_entity_poly.pdbx_strand_id
1 'polypeptide(L)'
;MASKTKQGEQAPKKAKVSAAAADDLDLPALFNDGGEAWLPLLESTIRSQPSVQDFLGKGRASSIVPVRELTFQALKANAPGNWKVIIFGQTPYPRVESATGVAMLDNTFTQWEDKRFGSVTSMRCIMKSASMWKFDVPKATTVAELRTLFKKQKVVSPHQWFQAMLAQGCLLLNAGLTSSTDKAMATSKHSTFWKPIVARIVESIMAEKAEKKEGVIFAWWGSHAKALRKIVDQLALKYPDCQVVQLDHCNPAAMGDAFCQGTHFADINDALESLQYKPFDWLPTEVRIISSPHRGNMPHNLPATDLHKMYLERLQDVAQKDEQLAPVTGIMDMPVPPFATVMAAIIQALPSAQYAIDSSLQYAKEQNDAILSVDEIAVINLYTQASAFYRRLNEVLRNGNRALLVPYYFYLRLFFEAVGKLHKHRGANLEPLWRGVGLDLRKLYGKVKAPSAVSIMDYSAFKGEAEYVPLVSVLAERVEDDSNERLFKMSLMTLRTSSQVDLGARY
;
A
#
# COMPACT_ATOMS: atom_id res chain seq x y z
N MET A 1 55.84 -35.90 29.65
CA MET A 1 55.04 -36.72 28.71
C MET A 1 53.56 -36.59 29.09
N ALA A 2 52.77 -36.24 28.07
CA ALA A 2 51.36 -35.84 27.99
C ALA A 2 50.37 -36.16 29.14
N SER A 3 49.80 -35.05 29.64
CA SER A 3 48.49 -34.87 30.28
C SER A 3 47.34 -35.27 29.35
N LYS A 4 46.30 -35.96 29.87
CA LYS A 4 45.02 -36.18 29.19
C LYS A 4 43.96 -35.22 29.75
N THR A 5 43.49 -34.36 28.86
CA THR A 5 42.57 -33.24 29.06
C THR A 5 41.14 -33.71 29.33
N LYS A 6 40.53 -33.22 30.42
CA LYS A 6 39.08 -33.25 30.65
C LYS A 6 38.43 -32.24 29.70
N GLN A 7 37.50 -32.72 28.86
CA GLN A 7 36.62 -31.86 28.07
C GLN A 7 35.65 -31.14 29.01
N GLY A 8 35.77 -29.81 29.08
CA GLY A 8 34.81 -28.94 29.73
C GLY A 8 33.61 -28.72 28.81
N GLU A 9 32.44 -29.05 29.32
CA GLU A 9 31.13 -28.79 28.74
C GLU A 9 30.93 -27.27 28.64
N GLN A 10 31.03 -26.71 27.43
CA GLN A 10 30.72 -25.30 27.17
C GLN A 10 29.19 -25.15 27.04
N ALA A 11 28.59 -24.50 28.03
CA ALA A 11 27.23 -23.98 27.96
C ALA A 11 27.05 -23.12 26.69
N PRO A 12 25.89 -23.16 26.01
CA PRO A 12 25.70 -22.41 24.78
C PRO A 12 25.75 -20.92 25.09
N LYS A 13 26.75 -20.23 24.54
CA LYS A 13 26.84 -18.77 24.55
C LYS A 13 25.56 -18.21 23.92
N LYS A 14 24.73 -17.54 24.74
CA LYS A 14 23.66 -16.65 24.28
C LYS A 14 24.26 -15.71 23.22
N ALA A 15 23.87 -15.90 21.97
CA ALA A 15 24.18 -14.93 20.92
C ALA A 15 23.54 -13.61 21.32
N LYS A 16 24.38 -12.63 21.70
CA LYS A 16 23.99 -11.22 21.73
C LYS A 16 23.65 -10.87 20.29
N VAL A 17 22.35 -10.84 19.98
CA VAL A 17 21.83 -10.23 18.76
C VAL A 17 22.28 -8.78 18.78
N SER A 18 23.09 -8.38 17.80
CA SER A 18 23.60 -7.03 17.66
C SER A 18 22.44 -6.06 17.42
N ALA A 19 22.29 -5.10 18.32
CA ALA A 19 21.24 -4.08 18.32
C ALA A 19 21.42 -2.98 17.25
N ALA A 20 21.87 -3.31 16.03
CA ALA A 20 22.14 -2.31 15.00
C ALA A 20 22.05 -2.84 13.56
N ALA A 21 21.15 -3.79 13.27
CA ALA A 21 20.61 -3.88 11.91
C ALA A 21 19.65 -2.70 11.75
N ALA A 22 19.97 -1.77 10.86
CA ALA A 22 19.14 -0.59 10.58
C ALA A 22 17.67 -1.01 10.42
N ASP A 23 16.78 -0.31 11.12
CA ASP A 23 15.37 -0.69 11.26
C ASP A 23 14.58 -0.53 9.95
N ASP A 24 14.65 -1.53 9.08
CA ASP A 24 13.90 -1.58 7.80
C ASP A 24 12.37 -1.72 7.99
N LEU A 25 11.89 -1.85 9.23
CA LEU A 25 10.45 -1.94 9.49
C LEU A 25 9.76 -0.58 9.44
N ASP A 26 10.42 0.52 9.81
CA ASP A 26 9.83 1.88 9.89
C ASP A 26 8.38 1.84 10.38
N LEU A 27 8.20 1.25 11.56
CA LEU A 27 6.90 1.08 12.19
C LEU A 27 6.17 2.40 12.41
N PRO A 28 6.82 3.54 12.78
CA PRO A 28 6.14 4.82 12.87
C PRO A 28 5.31 5.15 11.62
N ALA A 29 5.87 4.97 10.42
CA ALA A 29 5.15 5.22 9.17
C ALA A 29 3.88 4.37 9.00
N LEU A 30 3.81 3.17 9.59
CA LEU A 30 2.63 2.30 9.54
C LEU A 30 1.51 2.70 10.50
N PHE A 31 1.86 3.44 11.54
CA PHE A 31 0.93 3.90 12.58
C PHE A 31 0.61 5.40 12.48
N ASN A 32 1.28 6.16 11.61
CA ASN A 32 0.89 7.54 11.31
C ASN A 32 -0.57 7.66 10.88
N ASP A 33 -1.15 8.84 11.11
CA ASP A 33 -2.52 9.23 10.75
C ASP A 33 -3.58 8.56 11.64
N GLY A 34 -3.36 8.56 12.96
CA GLY A 34 -4.33 8.14 13.98
C GLY A 34 -4.03 6.81 14.66
N GLY A 35 -3.00 6.09 14.23
CA GLY A 35 -2.55 4.84 14.85
C GLY A 35 -1.46 5.01 15.91
N GLU A 36 -1.02 6.23 16.22
CA GLU A 36 0.17 6.50 17.03
C GLU A 36 0.08 5.91 18.44
N ALA A 37 -1.12 5.89 19.02
CA ALA A 37 -1.38 5.29 20.33
C ALA A 37 -1.15 3.76 20.37
N TRP A 38 -1.15 3.09 19.22
CA TRP A 38 -0.93 1.65 19.11
C TRP A 38 0.54 1.26 19.06
N LEU A 39 1.39 2.12 18.49
CA LEU A 39 2.79 1.78 18.25
C LEU A 39 3.51 1.36 19.54
N PRO A 40 3.47 2.12 20.66
CA PRO A 40 4.14 1.72 21.90
C PRO A 40 3.64 0.39 22.47
N LEU A 41 2.39 0.02 22.19
CA LEU A 41 1.75 -1.19 22.72
C LEU A 41 2.09 -2.44 21.92
N LEU A 42 2.34 -2.28 20.62
CA LEU A 42 2.53 -3.37 19.66
C LEU A 42 3.99 -3.55 19.23
N GLU A 43 4.83 -2.51 19.31
CA GLU A 43 6.18 -2.51 18.76
C GLU A 43 7.02 -3.70 19.23
N SER A 44 7.09 -3.95 20.54
CA SER A 44 7.87 -5.07 21.07
C SER A 44 7.35 -6.43 20.60
N THR A 45 6.03 -6.59 20.46
CA THR A 45 5.43 -7.83 19.98
C THR A 45 5.69 -8.02 18.49
N ILE A 46 5.59 -6.95 17.69
CA ILE A 46 5.88 -6.97 16.25
C ILE A 46 7.34 -7.34 16.00
N ARG A 47 8.28 -6.63 16.65
CA ARG A 47 9.72 -6.84 16.45
C ARG A 47 10.23 -8.21 16.89
N SER A 48 9.53 -8.84 17.84
CA SER A 48 9.88 -10.20 18.29
C SER A 48 9.35 -11.30 17.37
N GLN A 49 8.52 -10.98 16.37
CA GLN A 49 8.01 -12.01 15.46
C GLN A 49 9.07 -12.49 14.46
N PRO A 50 9.23 -13.81 14.29
CA PRO A 50 10.05 -14.36 13.21
C PRO A 50 9.55 -13.88 11.85
N SER A 51 10.48 -13.58 10.94
CA SER A 51 10.17 -13.17 9.56
C SER A 51 9.36 -11.87 9.45
N VAL A 52 9.41 -10.99 10.47
CA VAL A 52 8.69 -9.70 10.47
C VAL A 52 8.95 -8.86 9.21
N GLN A 53 10.14 -8.96 8.61
CA GLN A 53 10.46 -8.26 7.37
C GLN A 53 9.60 -8.73 6.18
N ASP A 54 9.29 -10.02 6.09
CA ASP A 54 8.46 -10.59 5.00
C ASP A 54 7.02 -10.07 5.05
N PHE A 55 6.55 -9.64 6.23
CA PHE A 55 5.18 -9.18 6.44
C PHE A 55 5.07 -7.67 6.59
N LEU A 56 6.08 -6.97 7.12
CA LEU A 56 6.01 -5.56 7.51
C LEU A 56 7.22 -4.73 7.07
N GLY A 57 8.29 -5.38 6.60
CA GLY A 57 9.47 -4.69 6.08
C GLY A 57 9.12 -3.83 4.88
N LYS A 58 9.86 -2.74 4.70
CA LYS A 58 9.76 -1.94 3.47
C LYS A 58 9.95 -2.83 2.26
N GLY A 59 10.85 -3.82 2.38
CA GLY A 59 11.17 -4.94 1.50
C GLY A 59 10.06 -5.93 1.11
N ARG A 60 8.87 -5.89 1.72
CA ARG A 60 7.93 -7.02 1.58
C ARG A 60 7.41 -7.18 0.15
N ALA A 61 7.18 -8.43 -0.27
CA ALA A 61 6.71 -8.73 -1.61
C ALA A 61 5.37 -8.03 -1.93
N SER A 62 5.22 -7.54 -3.16
CA SER A 62 4.01 -6.85 -3.63
C SER A 62 2.77 -7.76 -3.66
N SER A 63 2.97 -9.09 -3.68
CA SER A 63 1.92 -10.08 -3.55
C SER A 63 1.34 -10.19 -2.14
N ILE A 64 1.99 -9.60 -1.12
CA ILE A 64 1.46 -9.52 0.24
C ILE A 64 0.48 -8.35 0.35
N VAL A 65 -0.80 -8.66 0.47
CA VAL A 65 -1.91 -7.70 0.57
C VAL A 65 -2.46 -7.61 1.99
N PRO A 66 -3.02 -6.46 2.44
CA PRO A 66 -3.17 -5.19 1.72
C PRO A 66 -1.80 -4.57 1.44
N VAL A 67 -1.73 -3.39 0.85
CA VAL A 67 -0.47 -2.66 0.68
C VAL A 67 0.12 -2.32 2.05
N ARG A 68 1.44 -2.12 2.15
CA ARG A 68 2.16 -2.04 3.44
C ARG A 68 1.57 -1.03 4.40
N GLU A 69 1.29 0.16 3.91
CA GLU A 69 0.79 1.31 4.65
C GLU A 69 -0.64 1.10 5.18
N LEU A 70 -1.41 0.20 4.56
CA LEU A 70 -2.78 -0.12 4.95
C LEU A 70 -2.86 -1.28 5.96
N THR A 71 -1.75 -1.92 6.32
CA THR A 71 -1.77 -3.15 7.14
C THR A 71 -2.50 -2.96 8.49
N PHE A 72 -2.35 -1.79 9.12
CA PHE A 72 -2.99 -1.45 10.40
C PHE A 72 -4.17 -0.46 10.24
N GLN A 73 -4.71 -0.30 9.04
CA GLN A 73 -5.71 0.74 8.74
C GLN A 73 -6.94 0.69 9.66
N ALA A 74 -7.41 -0.50 10.04
CA ALA A 74 -8.56 -0.65 10.93
C ALA A 74 -8.33 -0.04 12.33
N LEU A 75 -7.09 0.00 12.81
CA LEU A 75 -6.75 0.50 14.15
C LEU A 75 -6.71 2.02 14.22
N LYS A 76 -6.42 2.70 13.10
CA LYS A 76 -6.16 4.16 13.06
C LYS A 76 -7.36 5.02 13.43
N ALA A 77 -8.58 4.47 13.39
CA ALA A 77 -9.78 5.24 13.71
C ALA A 77 -9.91 5.57 15.21
N ASN A 78 -9.32 4.75 16.10
CA ASN A 78 -9.48 4.90 17.54
C ASN A 78 -8.27 4.37 18.33
N ALA A 79 -7.96 5.05 19.44
CA ALA A 79 -7.10 4.51 20.49
C ALA A 79 -7.70 3.23 21.11
N PRO A 80 -6.90 2.36 21.76
CA PRO A 80 -7.35 1.05 22.22
C PRO A 80 -8.58 1.08 23.13
N GLY A 81 -8.65 2.00 24.09
CA GLY A 81 -9.80 2.11 25.00
C GLY A 81 -11.12 2.56 24.36
N ASN A 82 -11.11 3.04 23.12
CA ASN A 82 -12.31 3.58 22.46
C ASN A 82 -13.08 2.52 21.64
N TRP A 83 -12.56 1.29 21.53
CA TRP A 83 -13.24 0.18 20.88
C TRP A 83 -14.26 -0.46 21.83
N LYS A 84 -15.49 -0.66 21.36
CA LYS A 84 -16.61 -1.23 22.15
C LYS A 84 -17.03 -2.59 21.60
N VAL A 85 -16.97 -2.76 20.28
CA VAL A 85 -17.30 -4.00 19.58
C VAL A 85 -16.12 -4.41 18.73
N ILE A 86 -15.75 -5.69 18.75
CA ILE A 86 -14.72 -6.27 17.90
C ILE A 86 -15.36 -7.40 17.09
N ILE A 87 -15.28 -7.29 15.76
CA ILE A 87 -15.77 -8.29 14.82
C ILE A 87 -14.59 -8.81 14.00
N PHE A 88 -14.43 -10.13 13.96
CA PHE A 88 -13.31 -10.76 13.28
C PHE A 88 -13.64 -11.22 11.86
N GLY A 89 -12.83 -10.78 10.90
CA GLY A 89 -12.64 -11.42 9.61
C GLY A 89 -11.55 -12.50 9.67
N GLN A 90 -11.41 -13.27 8.58
CA GLN A 90 -10.39 -14.30 8.49
C GLN A 90 -9.05 -13.73 8.03
N THR A 91 -9.00 -13.26 6.78
CA THR A 91 -7.84 -12.64 6.14
C THR A 91 -8.31 -11.58 5.13
N PRO A 92 -7.43 -10.65 4.70
CA PRO A 92 -7.74 -9.74 3.61
C PRO A 92 -8.17 -10.47 2.33
N TYR A 93 -8.89 -9.77 1.46
CA TYR A 93 -9.18 -10.26 0.12
C TYR A 93 -7.88 -10.53 -0.64
N PRO A 94 -7.73 -11.66 -1.35
CA PRO A 94 -6.52 -12.02 -2.08
C PRO A 94 -6.44 -11.30 -3.45
N ARG A 95 -6.85 -10.03 -3.48
CA ARG A 95 -6.79 -9.13 -4.63
C ARG A 95 -6.26 -7.80 -4.13
N VAL A 96 -5.23 -7.28 -4.80
CA VAL A 96 -4.56 -6.05 -4.39
C VAL A 96 -5.55 -4.89 -4.40
N GLU A 97 -6.40 -4.81 -5.42
CA GLU A 97 -7.40 -3.78 -5.58
C GLU A 97 -8.54 -3.82 -4.57
N SER A 98 -8.73 -4.93 -3.84
CA SER A 98 -9.79 -5.09 -2.84
C SER A 98 -9.32 -4.90 -1.40
N ALA A 99 -8.09 -5.25 -1.07
CA ALA A 99 -7.61 -5.33 0.32
C ALA A 99 -7.25 -3.96 0.91
N THR A 100 -8.03 -3.51 1.91
CA THR A 100 -7.90 -2.16 2.53
C THR A 100 -7.26 -2.15 3.91
N GLY A 101 -7.00 -3.32 4.50
CA GLY A 101 -6.64 -3.45 5.91
C GLY A 101 -7.82 -3.39 6.89
N VAL A 102 -9.05 -3.17 6.40
CA VAL A 102 -10.29 -3.29 7.16
C VAL A 102 -10.99 -4.60 6.76
N ALA A 103 -11.38 -5.41 7.74
CA ALA A 103 -12.05 -6.68 7.45
C ALA A 103 -13.37 -6.46 6.69
N MET A 104 -13.65 -7.30 5.70
CA MET A 104 -14.91 -7.32 4.92
C MET A 104 -15.17 -6.10 4.02
N LEU A 105 -14.27 -5.11 3.98
CA LEU A 105 -14.33 -3.97 3.06
C LEU A 105 -13.62 -4.31 1.75
N ASP A 106 -14.38 -4.47 0.66
CA ASP A 106 -13.84 -4.59 -0.69
C ASP A 106 -13.72 -3.20 -1.34
N ASN A 107 -12.49 -2.72 -1.53
CA ASN A 107 -12.28 -1.37 -2.06
C ASN A 107 -12.82 -1.16 -3.47
N THR A 108 -12.98 -2.22 -4.26
CA THR A 108 -13.46 -2.10 -5.64
C THR A 108 -14.92 -1.69 -5.72
N PHE A 109 -15.69 -1.84 -4.63
CA PHE A 109 -17.12 -1.57 -4.57
C PHE A 109 -17.41 -0.26 -3.83
N THR A 110 -17.70 0.79 -4.59
CA THR A 110 -17.79 2.18 -4.10
C THR A 110 -19.21 2.75 -4.05
N GLN A 111 -20.17 2.10 -4.69
CA GLN A 111 -21.57 2.55 -4.79
C GLN A 111 -22.52 1.36 -4.72
N TRP A 112 -23.66 1.53 -4.06
CA TRP A 112 -24.63 0.46 -3.86
C TRP A 112 -25.29 0.02 -5.18
N GLU A 113 -25.48 0.96 -6.11
CA GLU A 113 -26.14 0.77 -7.40
C GLU A 113 -25.37 -0.16 -8.35
N ASP A 114 -24.06 -0.32 -8.12
CA ASP A 114 -23.19 -1.12 -8.95
C ASP A 114 -23.67 -2.58 -9.03
N LYS A 115 -23.70 -3.14 -10.24
CA LYS A 115 -24.11 -4.52 -10.52
C LYS A 115 -23.25 -5.54 -9.74
N ARG A 116 -22.01 -5.18 -9.41
CA ARG A 116 -21.09 -5.98 -8.59
C ARG A 116 -21.57 -6.18 -7.15
N PHE A 117 -22.57 -5.42 -6.67
CA PHE A 117 -23.15 -5.63 -5.34
C PHE A 117 -23.64 -7.08 -5.15
N GLY A 118 -24.14 -7.70 -6.22
CA GLY A 118 -24.58 -9.09 -6.19
C GLY A 118 -23.46 -10.11 -5.97
N SER A 119 -22.23 -9.78 -6.40
CA SER A 119 -21.05 -10.67 -6.35
C SER A 119 -20.18 -10.48 -5.10
N VAL A 120 -20.33 -9.37 -4.36
CA VAL A 120 -19.62 -9.15 -3.09
C VAL A 120 -20.37 -9.79 -1.91
N THR A 121 -20.33 -11.13 -1.84
CA THR A 121 -21.17 -11.94 -0.93
C THR A 121 -21.19 -11.43 0.52
N SER A 122 -20.02 -11.20 1.14
CA SER A 122 -19.97 -10.75 2.54
C SER A 122 -20.67 -9.40 2.74
N MET A 123 -20.30 -8.38 1.97
CA MET A 123 -20.91 -7.05 2.08
C MET A 123 -22.41 -7.11 1.82
N ARG A 124 -22.83 -7.83 0.77
CA ARG A 124 -24.26 -8.04 0.45
C ARG A 124 -25.03 -8.64 1.62
N CYS A 125 -24.50 -9.68 2.25
CA CYS A 125 -25.16 -10.37 3.34
C CYS A 125 -25.20 -9.55 4.64
N ILE A 126 -24.13 -8.82 4.95
CA ILE A 126 -24.09 -7.92 6.11
C ILE A 126 -25.09 -6.78 5.92
N MET A 127 -25.10 -6.15 4.74
CA MET A 127 -26.04 -5.08 4.40
C MET A 127 -27.50 -5.54 4.39
N LYS A 128 -27.76 -6.75 3.89
CA LYS A 128 -29.09 -7.37 3.94
C LYS A 128 -29.54 -7.59 5.38
N SER A 129 -28.69 -8.17 6.22
CA SER A 129 -28.99 -8.36 7.64
C SER A 129 -29.18 -7.03 8.39
N ALA A 130 -28.40 -6.00 8.08
CA ALA A 130 -28.58 -4.67 8.65
C ALA A 130 -29.91 -4.03 8.21
N SER A 131 -30.34 -4.30 6.98
CA SER A 131 -31.62 -3.83 6.44
C SER A 131 -32.79 -4.54 7.09
N MET A 132 -32.66 -5.84 7.33
CA MET A 132 -33.64 -6.63 8.10
C MET A 132 -33.79 -6.05 9.50
N TRP A 133 -32.68 -5.71 10.16
CA TRP A 133 -32.70 -5.09 11.49
C TRP A 133 -33.35 -3.70 11.49
N LYS A 134 -32.96 -2.79 10.58
CA LYS A 134 -33.41 -1.38 10.64
C LYS A 134 -34.79 -1.14 10.03
N PHE A 135 -35.10 -1.85 8.96
CA PHE A 135 -36.28 -1.59 8.11
C PHE A 135 -37.27 -2.76 8.07
N ASP A 136 -37.02 -3.82 8.83
CA ASP A 136 -37.86 -5.03 8.91
C ASP A 136 -38.17 -5.63 7.52
N VAL A 137 -37.19 -5.58 6.61
CA VAL A 137 -37.37 -6.15 5.27
C VAL A 137 -37.30 -7.68 5.31
N PRO A 138 -38.06 -8.41 4.48
CA PRO A 138 -38.03 -9.87 4.50
C PRO A 138 -36.66 -10.45 4.16
N LYS A 139 -36.34 -11.63 4.69
CA LYS A 139 -35.12 -12.37 4.28
C LYS A 139 -35.08 -12.69 2.78
N ALA A 140 -36.23 -12.76 2.10
CA ALA A 140 -36.29 -12.96 0.65
C ALA A 140 -35.86 -11.72 -0.17
N THR A 141 -35.64 -10.57 0.47
CA THR A 141 -35.27 -9.32 -0.20
C THR A 141 -34.06 -9.52 -1.11
N THR A 142 -34.25 -9.16 -2.37
CA THR A 142 -33.30 -9.29 -3.46
C THR A 142 -32.28 -8.15 -3.47
N VAL A 143 -31.19 -8.34 -4.20
CA VAL A 143 -30.16 -7.29 -4.40
C VAL A 143 -30.74 -6.05 -5.12
N ALA A 144 -31.73 -6.23 -5.98
CA ALA A 144 -32.39 -5.10 -6.67
C ALA A 144 -33.25 -4.27 -5.71
N GLU A 145 -33.98 -4.93 -4.81
CA GLU A 145 -34.78 -4.26 -3.78
C GLU A 145 -33.89 -3.56 -2.77
N LEU A 146 -32.79 -4.18 -2.32
CA LEU A 146 -31.81 -3.54 -1.44
C LEU A 146 -31.21 -2.27 -2.05
N ARG A 147 -30.86 -2.28 -3.35
CA ARG A 147 -30.38 -1.08 -4.05
C ARG A 147 -31.42 0.04 -4.06
N THR A 148 -32.67 -0.32 -4.32
CA THR A 148 -33.79 0.62 -4.29
C THR A 148 -33.99 1.20 -2.89
N LEU A 149 -33.90 0.36 -1.86
CA LEU A 149 -33.99 0.75 -0.45
C LEU A 149 -32.85 1.71 -0.07
N PHE A 150 -31.60 1.38 -0.39
CA PHE A 150 -30.44 2.23 -0.06
C PHE A 150 -30.52 3.58 -0.72
N LYS A 151 -30.93 3.65 -1.98
CA LYS A 151 -31.18 4.91 -2.68
C LYS A 151 -32.31 5.71 -2.02
N LYS A 152 -33.45 5.07 -1.72
CA LYS A 152 -34.61 5.72 -1.07
C LYS A 152 -34.25 6.28 0.31
N GLN A 153 -33.53 5.51 1.10
CA GLN A 153 -33.15 5.86 2.47
C GLN A 153 -31.88 6.71 2.53
N LYS A 154 -31.24 7.00 1.38
CA LYS A 154 -29.97 7.73 1.30
C LYS A 154 -28.89 7.11 2.20
N VAL A 155 -28.79 5.79 2.21
CA VAL A 155 -27.73 5.09 2.94
C VAL A 155 -26.38 5.55 2.40
N VAL A 156 -25.48 5.92 3.31
CA VAL A 156 -24.12 6.40 2.95
C VAL A 156 -23.38 5.38 2.08
N SER A 157 -22.39 5.82 1.29
CA SER A 157 -21.63 4.92 0.42
C SER A 157 -20.96 3.77 1.20
N PRO A 158 -20.62 2.64 0.55
CA PRO A 158 -19.93 1.52 1.19
C PRO A 158 -18.74 1.94 2.06
N HIS A 159 -17.83 2.77 1.55
CA HIS A 159 -16.68 3.24 2.33
C HIS A 159 -17.07 4.07 3.54
N GLN A 160 -18.03 4.99 3.37
CA GLN A 160 -18.55 5.79 4.46
C GLN A 160 -19.27 4.94 5.53
N TRP A 161 -19.91 3.86 5.11
CA TRP A 161 -20.58 2.92 6.02
C TRP A 161 -19.57 2.19 6.93
N PHE A 162 -18.46 1.70 6.37
CA PHE A 162 -17.37 1.12 7.16
C PHE A 162 -16.70 2.17 8.08
N GLN A 163 -16.48 3.39 7.58
CA GLN A 163 -15.96 4.49 8.39
C GLN A 163 -16.90 4.83 9.56
N ALA A 164 -18.21 4.81 9.34
CA ALA A 164 -19.19 5.05 10.39
C ALA A 164 -19.19 3.94 11.47
N MET A 165 -18.99 2.68 11.09
CA MET A 165 -18.79 1.59 12.05
C MET A 165 -17.52 1.80 12.89
N LEU A 166 -16.38 2.07 12.23
CA LEU A 166 -15.12 2.34 12.92
C LEU A 166 -15.25 3.53 13.88
N ALA A 167 -15.84 4.64 13.44
CA ALA A 167 -16.02 5.86 14.24
C ALA A 167 -16.91 5.66 15.48
N GLN A 168 -17.85 4.71 15.46
CA GLN A 168 -18.70 4.38 16.60
C GLN A 168 -17.98 3.51 17.65
N GLY A 169 -16.82 2.94 17.30
CA GLY A 169 -16.05 2.01 18.12
C GLY A 169 -16.29 0.54 17.75
N CYS A 170 -16.69 0.24 16.51
CA CYS A 170 -16.74 -1.13 15.98
C CYS A 170 -15.46 -1.45 15.21
N LEU A 171 -14.57 -2.26 15.80
CA LEU A 171 -13.33 -2.70 15.17
C LEU A 171 -13.60 -3.89 14.24
N LEU A 172 -13.29 -3.73 12.96
CA LEU A 172 -13.41 -4.77 11.93
C LEU A 172 -12.00 -5.32 11.62
N LEU A 173 -11.57 -6.34 12.36
CA LEU A 173 -10.20 -6.83 12.37
C LEU A 173 -10.08 -8.21 11.72
N ASN A 174 -9.09 -8.44 10.85
CA ASN A 174 -8.82 -9.80 10.37
C ASN A 174 -7.96 -10.58 11.39
N ALA A 175 -8.19 -11.89 11.50
CA ALA A 175 -7.37 -12.78 12.32
C ALA A 175 -5.91 -12.90 11.81
N GLY A 176 -5.69 -12.74 10.50
CA GLY A 176 -4.40 -12.39 9.92
C GLY A 176 -4.50 -11.09 9.15
N LEU A 177 -3.60 -10.13 9.37
CA LEU A 177 -3.68 -8.80 8.73
C LEU A 177 -3.14 -8.75 7.30
N THR A 178 -2.58 -9.86 6.81
CA THR A 178 -2.09 -9.99 5.43
C THR A 178 -2.55 -11.28 4.77
N SER A 179 -2.54 -11.33 3.44
CA SER A 179 -2.69 -12.52 2.60
C SER A 179 -1.76 -12.45 1.40
N SER A 180 -1.57 -13.57 0.68
CA SER A 180 -0.80 -13.63 -0.57
C SER A 180 -1.71 -13.75 -1.77
N THR A 181 -1.50 -12.92 -2.80
CA THR A 181 -2.26 -12.96 -4.07
C THR A 181 -1.80 -14.09 -4.99
N ASP A 182 -0.51 -14.43 -4.94
CA ASP A 182 0.17 -15.45 -5.75
C ASP A 182 0.14 -16.85 -5.12
N LYS A 183 -0.35 -16.96 -3.88
CA LYS A 183 -0.30 -18.17 -3.03
C LYS A 183 1.11 -18.67 -2.72
N ALA A 184 2.16 -17.85 -2.93
CA ALA A 184 3.54 -18.20 -2.58
C ALA A 184 3.68 -18.42 -1.07
N MET A 185 2.91 -17.68 -0.27
CA MET A 185 2.78 -17.91 1.16
C MET A 185 1.42 -18.53 1.50
N ALA A 186 1.45 -19.66 2.21
CA ALA A 186 0.24 -20.33 2.68
C ALA A 186 -0.46 -19.49 3.76
N THR A 187 -1.80 -19.53 3.79
CA THR A 187 -2.63 -18.85 4.80
C THR A 187 -2.21 -19.15 6.24
N SER A 188 -1.73 -20.37 6.51
CA SER A 188 -1.23 -20.77 7.83
C SER A 188 -0.01 -19.98 8.30
N LYS A 189 0.89 -19.58 7.39
CA LYS A 189 2.05 -18.74 7.71
C LYS A 189 1.61 -17.34 8.13
N HIS A 190 0.69 -16.71 7.40
CA HIS A 190 0.10 -15.43 7.79
C HIS A 190 -0.59 -15.54 9.16
N SER A 191 -1.46 -16.54 9.36
CA SER A 191 -2.15 -16.72 10.63
C SER A 191 -1.19 -16.93 11.81
N THR A 192 -0.09 -17.67 11.59
CA THR A 192 0.91 -17.92 12.64
C THR A 192 1.66 -16.64 13.01
N PHE A 193 2.09 -15.86 12.02
CA PHE A 193 2.77 -14.59 12.23
C PHE A 193 1.88 -13.57 12.96
N TRP A 194 0.61 -13.44 12.54
CA TRP A 194 -0.29 -12.43 13.07
C TRP A 194 -0.90 -12.77 14.41
N LYS A 195 -1.05 -14.06 14.75
CA LYS A 195 -1.70 -14.50 15.99
C LYS A 195 -1.20 -13.78 17.27
N PRO A 196 0.11 -13.71 17.56
CA PRO A 196 0.60 -12.99 18.75
C PRO A 196 0.36 -11.48 18.68
N ILE A 197 0.42 -10.87 17.50
CA ILE A 197 0.16 -9.42 17.32
C ILE A 197 -1.32 -9.12 17.54
N VAL A 198 -2.23 -9.92 16.96
CA VAL A 198 -3.67 -9.80 17.17
C VAL A 198 -4.04 -10.06 18.63
N ALA A 199 -3.43 -11.05 19.28
CA ALA A 199 -3.59 -11.26 20.72
C ALA A 199 -3.18 -10.03 21.53
N ARG A 200 -2.07 -9.37 21.17
CA ARG A 200 -1.62 -8.14 21.83
C ARG A 200 -2.56 -6.95 21.58
N ILE A 201 -3.16 -6.84 20.38
CA ILE A 201 -4.20 -5.83 20.09
C ILE A 201 -5.39 -6.03 21.03
N VAL A 202 -5.91 -7.26 21.12
CA VAL A 202 -7.05 -7.59 21.98
C VAL A 202 -6.72 -7.33 23.45
N GLU A 203 -5.54 -7.77 23.90
CA GLU A 203 -5.05 -7.52 25.26
C GLU A 203 -4.98 -6.02 25.57
N SER A 204 -4.47 -5.22 24.64
CA SER A 204 -4.34 -3.76 24.83
C SER A 204 -5.71 -3.08 24.98
N ILE A 205 -6.73 -3.54 24.23
CA ILE A 205 -8.11 -3.05 24.39
C ILE A 205 -8.65 -3.45 25.75
N MET A 206 -8.52 -4.73 26.12
CA MET A 206 -9.06 -5.24 27.39
C MET A 206 -8.38 -4.62 28.61
N ALA A 207 -7.07 -4.34 28.54
CA ALA A 207 -6.34 -3.66 29.60
C ALA A 207 -6.87 -2.24 29.83
N GLU A 208 -7.05 -1.46 28.75
CA GLU A 208 -7.64 -0.11 28.83
C GLU A 208 -9.09 -0.13 29.34
N LYS A 209 -9.87 -1.15 28.95
CA LYS A 209 -11.24 -1.33 29.43
C LYS A 209 -11.29 -1.68 30.91
N ALA A 210 -10.39 -2.55 31.37
CA ALA A 210 -10.28 -2.89 32.78
C ALA A 210 -9.92 -1.67 33.65
N GLU A 211 -8.97 -0.85 33.20
CA GLU A 211 -8.59 0.38 33.92
C GLU A 211 -9.77 1.34 34.08
N LYS A 212 -10.61 1.45 33.04
CA LYS A 212 -11.82 2.30 33.05
C LYS A 212 -13.06 1.62 33.65
N LYS A 213 -12.96 0.34 34.03
CA LYS A 213 -14.09 -0.51 34.47
C LYS A 213 -15.22 -0.56 33.44
N GLU A 214 -14.85 -0.57 32.18
CA GLU A 214 -15.71 -0.61 31.01
C GLU A 214 -15.77 -2.01 30.40
N GLY A 215 -16.75 -2.26 29.53
CA GLY A 215 -16.88 -3.53 28.82
C GLY A 215 -16.46 -3.51 27.35
N VAL A 216 -16.26 -4.69 26.78
CA VAL A 216 -16.05 -4.89 25.34
C VAL A 216 -16.81 -6.11 24.84
N ILE A 217 -17.34 -6.00 23.62
CA ILE A 217 -18.14 -7.04 22.97
C ILE A 217 -17.29 -7.68 21.87
N PHE A 218 -17.23 -9.01 21.84
CA PHE A 218 -16.66 -9.78 20.75
C PHE A 218 -17.79 -10.47 19.98
N ALA A 219 -18.05 -10.00 18.75
CA ALA A 219 -19.06 -10.62 17.88
C ALA A 219 -18.37 -11.54 16.87
N TRP A 220 -18.68 -12.83 16.96
CA TRP A 220 -17.99 -13.87 16.23
C TRP A 220 -18.78 -14.30 14.99
N TRP A 221 -18.57 -13.63 13.86
CA TRP A 221 -19.18 -13.96 12.57
C TRP A 221 -18.47 -15.13 11.86
N GLY A 222 -18.54 -16.32 12.46
CA GLY A 222 -18.01 -17.55 11.88
C GLY A 222 -17.19 -18.43 12.83
N SER A 223 -17.06 -19.70 12.47
CA SER A 223 -16.34 -20.72 13.24
C SER A 223 -14.81 -20.63 13.18
N HIS A 224 -14.25 -19.87 12.24
CA HIS A 224 -12.79 -19.70 12.06
C HIS A 224 -12.11 -18.99 13.24
N ALA A 225 -12.89 -18.33 14.12
CA ALA A 225 -12.38 -17.60 15.27
C ALA A 225 -12.13 -18.45 16.53
N LYS A 226 -12.27 -19.78 16.48
CA LYS A 226 -12.08 -20.69 17.65
C LYS A 226 -10.76 -20.47 18.40
N ALA A 227 -9.66 -20.22 17.68
CA ALA A 227 -8.36 -20.00 18.32
C ALA A 227 -8.28 -18.62 19.03
N LEU A 228 -8.91 -17.58 18.47
CA LEU A 228 -8.97 -16.26 19.07
C LEU A 228 -9.90 -16.22 20.27
N ARG A 229 -11.01 -16.97 20.25
CA ARG A 229 -11.90 -17.14 21.42
C ARG A 229 -11.15 -17.60 22.66
N LYS A 230 -10.34 -18.66 22.53
CA LYS A 230 -9.51 -19.14 23.64
C LYS A 230 -8.57 -18.06 24.19
N ILE A 231 -8.06 -17.18 23.33
CA ILE A 231 -7.21 -16.06 23.75
C ILE A 231 -8.05 -15.03 24.51
N VAL A 232 -9.25 -14.68 24.01
CA VAL A 232 -10.18 -13.78 24.69
C VAL A 232 -10.58 -14.34 26.05
N ASP A 233 -10.90 -15.63 26.17
CA ASP A 233 -11.24 -16.28 27.43
C ASP A 233 -10.09 -16.18 28.45
N GLN A 234 -8.85 -16.42 28.00
CA GLN A 234 -7.66 -16.29 28.84
C GLN A 234 -7.40 -14.85 29.27
N LEU A 235 -7.60 -13.89 28.38
CA LEU A 235 -7.44 -12.47 28.68
C LEU A 235 -8.54 -11.97 29.63
N ALA A 236 -9.77 -12.48 29.52
CA ALA A 236 -10.87 -12.12 30.42
C ALA A 236 -10.54 -12.53 31.87
N LEU A 237 -9.88 -13.68 32.06
CA LEU A 237 -9.39 -14.09 33.38
C LEU A 237 -8.26 -13.18 33.89
N LYS A 238 -7.40 -12.68 32.99
CA LYS A 238 -6.29 -11.79 33.32
C LYS A 238 -6.77 -10.37 33.68
N TYR A 239 -7.87 -9.92 33.09
CA TYR A 239 -8.44 -8.57 33.25
C TYR A 239 -9.87 -8.65 33.78
N PRO A 240 -10.09 -9.05 35.05
CA PRO A 240 -11.42 -9.30 35.60
C PRO A 240 -12.30 -8.04 35.68
N ASP A 241 -11.70 -6.85 35.73
CA ASP A 241 -12.42 -5.57 35.76
C ASP A 241 -12.94 -5.14 34.37
N CYS A 242 -12.54 -5.83 33.29
CA CYS A 242 -13.09 -5.64 31.95
C CYS A 242 -14.29 -6.56 31.75
N GLN A 243 -15.48 -5.99 31.58
CA GLN A 243 -16.68 -6.81 31.28
C GLN A 243 -16.60 -7.33 29.83
N VAL A 244 -16.56 -8.65 29.65
CA VAL A 244 -16.44 -9.27 28.32
C VAL A 244 -17.75 -9.94 27.94
N VAL A 245 -18.35 -9.49 26.83
CA VAL A 245 -19.54 -10.12 26.22
C VAL A 245 -19.13 -10.80 24.92
N GLN A 246 -19.47 -12.08 24.75
CA GLN A 246 -19.19 -12.82 23.52
C GLN A 246 -20.51 -13.21 22.84
N LEU A 247 -20.67 -12.82 21.57
CA LEU A 247 -21.87 -13.10 20.77
C LEU A 247 -21.54 -14.07 19.65
N ASP A 248 -22.29 -15.18 19.60
CA ASP A 248 -22.02 -16.30 18.72
C ASP A 248 -22.91 -16.30 17.49
N HIS A 249 -22.31 -15.97 16.35
CA HIS A 249 -22.96 -16.07 15.06
C HIS A 249 -22.20 -17.06 14.17
N CYS A 250 -22.61 -18.33 14.25
CA CYS A 250 -21.90 -19.46 13.68
C CYS A 250 -21.65 -19.36 12.15
N ASN A 251 -22.51 -18.61 11.44
CA ASN A 251 -22.44 -18.43 10.00
C ASN A 251 -21.60 -17.19 9.64
N PRO A 252 -20.46 -17.35 8.93
CA PRO A 252 -19.75 -16.22 8.35
C PRO A 252 -20.59 -15.50 7.28
N ALA A 253 -20.39 -14.19 7.11
CA ALA A 253 -21.02 -13.40 6.05
C ALA A 253 -20.76 -13.94 4.63
N ALA A 254 -19.62 -14.63 4.43
CA ALA A 254 -19.28 -15.26 3.17
C ALA A 254 -20.18 -16.47 2.82
N MET A 255 -20.94 -17.04 3.76
CA MET A 255 -21.85 -18.17 3.53
C MET A 255 -23.24 -17.76 3.00
N GLY A 256 -23.39 -16.54 2.49
CA GLY A 256 -24.63 -16.13 1.84
C GLY A 256 -25.79 -15.95 2.82
N ASP A 257 -26.98 -16.37 2.41
CA ASP A 257 -28.22 -16.17 3.18
C ASP A 257 -28.27 -16.93 4.52
N ALA A 258 -27.34 -17.85 4.77
CA ALA A 258 -27.16 -18.47 6.08
C ALA A 258 -26.75 -17.43 7.14
N PHE A 259 -25.97 -16.41 6.76
CA PHE A 259 -25.66 -15.28 7.64
C PHE A 259 -26.94 -14.58 8.12
N CYS A 260 -27.90 -14.37 7.22
CA CYS A 260 -29.15 -13.64 7.49
C CYS A 260 -30.17 -14.45 8.33
N GLN A 261 -29.79 -15.57 8.94
CA GLN A 261 -30.67 -16.31 9.87
C GLN A 261 -30.65 -15.75 11.30
N GLY A 262 -29.63 -14.97 11.67
CA GLY A 262 -29.49 -14.37 13.01
C GLY A 262 -29.91 -12.90 13.05
N THR A 263 -30.06 -12.39 14.27
CA THR A 263 -30.45 -11.00 14.58
C THR A 263 -29.26 -10.04 14.70
N HIS A 264 -28.01 -10.56 14.76
CA HIS A 264 -26.69 -9.90 14.73
C HIS A 264 -26.65 -8.48 15.33
N PHE A 265 -27.12 -7.50 14.57
CA PHE A 265 -27.13 -6.09 14.91
C PHE A 265 -28.00 -5.75 16.12
N ALA A 266 -29.14 -6.44 16.28
CA ALA A 266 -29.96 -6.31 17.49
C ALA A 266 -29.19 -6.81 18.71
N ASP A 267 -28.68 -8.04 18.66
CA ASP A 267 -27.93 -8.66 19.76
C ASP A 267 -26.71 -7.83 20.18
N ILE A 268 -26.00 -7.24 19.21
CA ILE A 268 -24.88 -6.34 19.51
C ILE A 268 -25.37 -5.06 20.19
N ASN A 269 -26.50 -4.47 19.77
CA ASN A 269 -27.06 -3.29 20.41
C ASN A 269 -27.58 -3.60 21.82
N ASP A 270 -28.24 -4.73 22.03
CA ASP A 270 -28.67 -5.19 23.35
C ASP A 270 -27.46 -5.38 24.27
N ALA A 271 -26.38 -5.97 23.75
CA ALA A 271 -25.12 -6.09 24.49
C ALA A 271 -24.47 -4.72 24.78
N LEU A 272 -24.50 -3.78 23.83
CA LEU A 272 -24.00 -2.42 24.05
C LEU A 272 -24.77 -1.74 25.19
N GLU A 273 -26.09 -1.85 25.22
CA GLU A 273 -26.94 -1.29 26.28
C GLU A 273 -26.66 -1.94 27.64
N SER A 274 -26.45 -3.27 27.66
CA SER A 274 -26.06 -4.00 28.89
C SER A 274 -24.74 -3.51 29.49
N LEU A 275 -23.82 -3.02 28.64
CA LEU A 275 -22.55 -2.40 29.01
C LEU A 275 -22.62 -0.88 29.14
N GLN A 276 -23.83 -0.30 29.18
CA GLN A 276 -24.09 1.14 29.32
C GLN A 276 -23.54 2.00 28.17
N TYR A 277 -23.30 1.40 27.01
CA TYR A 277 -22.98 2.13 25.80
C TYR A 277 -24.23 2.50 25.01
N LYS A 278 -24.14 3.60 24.27
CA LYS A 278 -25.16 3.96 23.28
C LYS A 278 -25.18 2.91 22.15
N PRO A 279 -26.37 2.42 21.74
CA PRO A 279 -26.53 1.59 20.55
C PRO A 279 -25.91 2.19 19.30
N PHE A 280 -25.39 1.34 18.42
CA PHE A 280 -24.86 1.78 17.14
C PHE A 280 -25.97 1.98 16.11
N ASP A 281 -25.82 2.99 15.27
CA ASP A 281 -26.56 3.10 14.02
C ASP A 281 -25.82 2.30 12.94
N TRP A 282 -26.38 1.14 12.61
CA TRP A 282 -25.80 0.21 11.63
C TRP A 282 -26.11 0.55 10.17
N LEU A 283 -27.01 1.50 9.89
CA LEU A 283 -27.29 1.97 8.51
C LEU A 283 -27.51 3.48 8.50
N PRO A 284 -26.46 4.28 8.78
CA PRO A 284 -26.56 5.73 8.81
C PRO A 284 -26.91 6.31 7.43
N THR A 285 -27.69 7.39 7.44
CA THR A 285 -28.06 8.17 6.25
C THR A 285 -27.17 9.40 6.06
N GLU A 286 -26.40 9.76 7.08
CA GLU A 286 -25.41 10.83 7.08
C GLU A 286 -24.17 10.37 7.85
N VAL A 287 -22.99 10.71 7.34
CA VAL A 287 -21.76 10.50 8.12
C VAL A 287 -21.66 11.63 9.14
N ARG A 288 -22.08 11.37 10.38
CA ARG A 288 -21.65 12.22 11.49
C ARG A 288 -20.17 11.96 11.69
N ILE A 289 -19.32 12.91 11.28
CA ILE A 289 -17.93 12.94 11.73
C ILE A 289 -18.01 13.16 13.25
N ILE A 290 -17.94 12.08 14.03
CA ILE A 290 -17.92 12.18 15.48
C ILE A 290 -16.61 12.88 15.86
N SER A 291 -16.72 14.16 16.18
CA SER A 291 -15.67 14.96 16.80
C SER A 291 -15.45 14.45 18.22
N SER A 292 -14.54 13.48 18.37
CA SER A 292 -14.11 13.05 19.70
C SER A 292 -13.25 14.16 20.34
N PRO A 293 -13.40 14.48 21.64
CA PRO A 293 -12.78 15.66 22.27
C PRO A 293 -11.24 15.61 22.37
N HIS A 294 -10.60 14.53 21.92
CA HIS A 294 -9.13 14.37 21.90
C HIS A 294 -8.51 14.53 20.51
N ARG A 295 -9.21 15.17 19.57
CA ARG A 295 -8.64 15.47 18.24
C ARG A 295 -7.90 16.80 18.25
N GLY A 296 -6.61 16.76 18.57
CA GLY A 296 -5.68 17.72 18.00
C GLY A 296 -5.76 17.63 16.47
N ASN A 297 -5.91 18.78 15.81
CA ASN A 297 -5.82 19.01 14.36
C ASN A 297 -5.91 17.75 13.48
N MET A 298 -7.09 17.49 12.93
CA MET A 298 -7.23 16.71 11.70
C MET A 298 -7.08 17.66 10.50
N PRO A 299 -5.89 17.81 9.89
CA PRO A 299 -5.82 18.08 8.47
C PRO A 299 -5.96 16.74 7.74
N HIS A 300 -6.88 16.71 6.77
CA HIS A 300 -6.94 15.69 5.73
C HIS A 300 -5.55 15.33 5.23
N ASN A 301 -5.27 14.03 5.05
CA ASN A 301 -4.42 13.57 3.96
C ASN A 301 -4.93 12.20 3.49
N LEU A 302 -5.85 12.28 2.52
CA LEU A 302 -6.40 11.20 1.68
C LEU A 302 -7.20 10.10 2.41
N PRO A 303 -8.52 9.97 2.15
CA PRO A 303 -9.30 8.77 2.46
C PRO A 303 -8.52 7.47 2.15
N ALA A 304 -8.73 6.40 2.93
CA ALA A 304 -8.11 5.09 2.65
C ALA A 304 -8.35 4.63 1.20
N THR A 305 -9.50 4.99 0.61
CA THR A 305 -9.78 4.82 -0.83
C THR A 305 -8.82 5.55 -1.73
N ASP A 306 -8.47 6.78 -1.38
CA ASP A 306 -7.61 7.64 -2.19
C ASP A 306 -6.14 7.26 -1.99
N LEU A 307 -5.73 6.88 -0.79
CA LEU A 307 -4.41 6.28 -0.53
C LEU A 307 -4.25 4.95 -1.29
N HIS A 308 -5.27 4.11 -1.23
CA HIS A 308 -5.32 2.84 -1.97
C HIS A 308 -5.35 3.07 -3.48
N LYS A 309 -6.13 4.03 -3.96
CA LYS A 309 -6.19 4.41 -5.38
C LYS A 309 -4.87 4.98 -5.86
N MET A 310 -4.23 5.88 -5.11
CA MET A 310 -2.89 6.39 -5.41
C MET A 310 -1.84 5.26 -5.42
N TYR A 311 -1.99 4.26 -4.57
CA TYR A 311 -1.10 3.09 -4.60
C TYR A 311 -1.43 2.17 -5.78
N LEU A 312 -2.70 1.94 -6.10
CA LEU A 312 -3.10 1.20 -7.30
C LEU A 312 -2.67 1.92 -8.56
N GLU A 313 -2.75 3.24 -8.63
CA GLU A 313 -2.21 4.05 -9.73
C GLU A 313 -0.69 3.87 -9.81
N ARG A 314 0.02 3.88 -8.67
CA ARG A 314 1.45 3.52 -8.62
C ARG A 314 1.74 2.08 -9.04
N LEU A 315 0.89 1.12 -8.68
CA LEU A 315 1.01 -0.28 -9.08
C LEU A 315 0.61 -0.50 -10.54
N GLN A 316 -0.37 0.22 -11.06
CA GLN A 316 -0.83 0.18 -12.45
C GLN A 316 0.18 0.87 -13.36
N ASP A 317 0.84 1.93 -12.87
CA ASP A 317 2.04 2.50 -13.50
C ASP A 317 3.18 1.49 -13.62
N VAL A 318 3.21 0.48 -12.73
CA VAL A 318 4.15 -0.65 -12.71
C VAL A 318 3.61 -1.88 -13.46
N ALA A 319 2.27 -2.08 -13.54
CA ALA A 319 1.62 -3.29 -14.05
C ALA A 319 1.00 -3.13 -15.45
N GLN A 320 0.91 -1.93 -16.03
CA GLN A 320 0.47 -1.76 -17.41
C GLN A 320 1.55 -2.21 -18.41
N LYS A 321 1.46 -3.48 -18.83
CA LYS A 321 1.79 -3.92 -20.20
C LYS A 321 0.85 -5.06 -20.63
N ASP A 322 0.09 -4.82 -21.70
CA ASP A 322 0.07 -5.70 -22.86
C ASP A 322 -0.78 -5.11 -24.00
N GLU A 323 -0.28 -4.03 -24.60
CA GLU A 323 -0.37 -3.88 -26.05
C GLU A 323 1.07 -3.79 -26.58
N GLN A 324 1.43 -4.67 -27.51
CA GLN A 324 2.76 -4.72 -28.13
C GLN A 324 3.00 -3.45 -28.95
N LEU A 325 3.61 -2.45 -28.33
CA LEU A 325 4.00 -1.22 -29.02
C LEU A 325 5.44 -1.35 -29.53
N ALA A 326 5.64 -1.17 -30.83
CA ALA A 326 6.94 -1.26 -31.50
C ALA A 326 7.97 -0.28 -30.90
N PRO A 327 9.25 -0.65 -30.79
CA PRO A 327 10.28 0.22 -30.25
C PRO A 327 10.34 1.62 -30.86
N VAL A 328 10.72 2.62 -30.05
CA VAL A 328 11.20 3.91 -30.57
C VAL A 328 12.65 3.69 -30.98
N THR A 329 13.09 4.17 -32.14
CA THR A 329 14.46 4.01 -32.65
C THR A 329 15.02 5.35 -33.12
N GLY A 330 16.34 5.44 -33.34
CA GLY A 330 16.99 6.63 -33.91
C GLY A 330 17.27 7.79 -32.95
N ILE A 331 16.80 7.72 -31.70
CA ILE A 331 17.00 8.82 -30.72
C ILE A 331 18.48 9.03 -30.40
N MET A 332 19.27 7.95 -30.23
CA MET A 332 20.68 8.06 -29.87
C MET A 332 21.59 8.51 -31.03
N ASP A 333 21.12 8.33 -32.27
CA ASP A 333 21.84 8.73 -33.48
C ASP A 333 21.70 10.24 -33.76
N MET A 334 20.79 10.92 -33.05
CA MET A 334 20.64 12.37 -33.14
C MET A 334 21.85 13.08 -32.49
N PRO A 335 22.31 14.22 -33.04
CA PRO A 335 23.25 15.07 -32.32
C PRO A 335 22.62 15.56 -31.01
N VAL A 336 23.44 15.73 -29.97
CA VAL A 336 22.96 16.28 -28.68
C VAL A 336 22.44 17.71 -28.93
N PRO A 337 21.14 17.97 -28.74
CA PRO A 337 20.57 19.28 -29.02
C PRO A 337 20.94 20.27 -27.91
N PRO A 338 21.08 21.58 -28.23
CA PRO A 338 21.17 22.62 -27.21
C PRO A 338 19.92 22.66 -26.33
N PHE A 339 20.08 22.90 -25.02
CA PHE A 339 18.96 22.90 -24.06
C PHE A 339 17.83 23.85 -24.45
N ALA A 340 18.15 25.05 -24.97
CA ALA A 340 17.16 26.01 -25.45
C ALA A 340 16.27 25.41 -26.55
N THR A 341 16.85 24.65 -27.48
CA THR A 341 16.13 23.94 -28.54
C THR A 341 15.22 22.86 -27.97
N VAL A 342 15.69 22.13 -26.95
CA VAL A 342 14.89 21.11 -26.26
C VAL A 342 13.68 21.75 -25.59
N MET A 343 13.90 22.79 -24.78
CA MET A 343 12.81 23.43 -24.02
C MET A 343 11.79 24.09 -24.94
N ALA A 344 12.23 24.75 -26.02
CA ALA A 344 11.33 25.33 -27.02
C ALA A 344 10.39 24.28 -27.63
N ALA A 345 10.91 23.10 -27.99
CA ALA A 345 10.12 21.99 -28.52
C ALA A 345 9.10 21.46 -27.49
N ILE A 346 9.51 21.34 -26.22
CA ILE A 346 8.60 20.92 -25.15
C ILE A 346 7.52 21.95 -24.85
N ILE A 347 7.86 23.24 -24.78
CA ILE A 347 6.90 24.32 -24.51
C ILE A 347 5.90 24.43 -25.65
N GLN A 348 6.34 24.27 -26.90
CA GLN A 348 5.46 24.25 -28.06
C GLN A 348 4.46 23.09 -28.01
N ALA A 349 4.91 21.90 -27.61
CA ALA A 349 4.06 20.71 -27.52
C ALA A 349 3.22 20.63 -26.23
N LEU A 350 3.69 21.26 -25.16
CA LEU A 350 3.11 21.22 -23.83
C LEU A 350 3.37 22.56 -23.10
N PRO A 351 2.57 23.61 -23.38
CA PRO A 351 2.76 24.91 -22.74
C PRO A 351 2.67 24.85 -21.20
N SER A 352 1.90 23.91 -20.66
CA SER A 352 1.77 23.68 -19.21
C SER A 352 3.05 23.13 -18.55
N ALA A 353 4.07 22.76 -19.33
CA ALA A 353 5.38 22.36 -18.81
C ALA A 353 6.27 23.55 -18.43
N GLN A 354 5.95 24.78 -18.86
CA GLN A 354 6.79 25.96 -18.67
C GLN A 354 7.26 26.13 -17.21
N TYR A 355 6.32 26.09 -16.26
CA TYR A 355 6.64 26.21 -14.84
C TYR A 355 7.61 25.13 -14.34
N ALA A 356 7.41 23.88 -14.78
CA ALA A 356 8.27 22.77 -14.39
C ALA A 356 9.67 22.92 -14.97
N ILE A 357 9.78 23.39 -16.21
CA ILE A 357 11.05 23.68 -16.90
C ILE A 357 11.81 24.78 -16.15
N ASP A 358 11.15 25.90 -15.85
CA ASP A 358 11.77 27.03 -15.16
C ASP A 358 12.25 26.62 -13.76
N SER A 359 11.41 25.87 -13.03
CA SER A 359 11.74 25.31 -11.72
C SER A 359 12.94 24.35 -11.79
N SER A 360 13.01 23.49 -12.81
CA SER A 360 14.15 22.57 -12.99
C SER A 360 15.45 23.29 -13.35
N LEU A 361 15.38 24.35 -14.16
CA LEU A 361 16.54 25.14 -14.53
C LEU A 361 17.05 25.97 -13.35
N GLN A 362 16.14 26.58 -12.58
CA GLN A 362 16.50 27.28 -11.35
C GLN A 362 17.17 26.32 -10.37
N TYR A 363 16.57 25.15 -10.16
CA TYR A 363 17.15 24.10 -9.33
C TYR A 363 18.57 23.75 -9.79
N ALA A 364 18.75 23.49 -11.09
CA ALA A 364 20.03 23.06 -11.64
C ALA A 364 21.15 24.10 -11.48
N LYS A 365 20.84 25.40 -11.58
CA LYS A 365 21.80 26.49 -11.36
C LYS A 365 22.30 26.57 -9.91
N GLU A 366 21.48 26.12 -8.96
CA GLU A 366 21.84 26.08 -7.55
C GLU A 366 22.68 24.85 -7.18
N GLN A 367 22.86 23.91 -8.12
CA GLN A 367 23.62 22.70 -7.85
C GLN A 367 25.08 22.82 -8.29
N ASN A 368 25.97 22.22 -7.48
CA ASN A 368 27.39 22.11 -7.79
C ASN A 368 27.73 20.63 -8.08
N ASP A 369 27.78 20.27 -9.37
CA ASP A 369 28.07 18.91 -9.84
C ASP A 369 29.33 18.91 -10.71
N ALA A 370 30.25 17.99 -10.44
CA ALA A 370 31.50 17.87 -11.19
C ALA A 370 31.35 17.07 -12.51
N ILE A 371 30.20 16.42 -12.71
CA ILE A 371 29.97 15.43 -13.77
C ILE A 371 28.94 15.93 -14.78
N LEU A 372 27.85 16.52 -14.29
CA LEU A 372 26.74 16.98 -15.12
C LEU A 372 26.76 18.49 -15.32
N SER A 373 26.40 18.93 -16.51
CA SER A 373 26.11 20.35 -16.76
C SER A 373 24.78 20.77 -16.11
N VAL A 374 24.58 22.08 -15.97
CA VAL A 374 23.30 22.67 -15.51
C VAL A 374 22.13 22.16 -16.36
N ASP A 375 22.31 22.09 -17.68
CA ASP A 375 21.26 21.62 -18.60
C ASP A 375 20.92 20.15 -18.38
N GLU A 376 21.93 19.32 -18.13
CA GLU A 376 21.79 17.89 -17.88
C GLU A 376 21.10 17.60 -16.55
N ILE A 377 21.42 18.39 -15.53
CA ILE A 377 20.73 18.36 -14.23
C ILE A 377 19.27 18.78 -14.40
N ALA A 378 19.01 19.83 -15.18
CA ALA A 378 17.67 20.34 -15.41
C ALA A 378 16.78 19.31 -16.11
N VAL A 379 17.26 18.63 -17.16
CA VAL A 379 16.46 17.60 -17.84
C VAL A 379 16.19 16.38 -16.96
N ILE A 380 17.15 15.98 -16.11
CA ILE A 380 16.95 14.88 -15.15
C ILE A 380 15.91 15.30 -14.11
N ASN A 381 16.06 16.49 -13.52
CA ASN A 381 15.10 17.00 -12.54
C ASN A 381 13.69 17.14 -13.13
N LEU A 382 13.58 17.57 -14.38
CA LEU A 382 12.30 17.71 -15.08
C LEU A 382 11.56 16.38 -15.23
N TYR A 383 12.29 15.28 -15.42
CA TYR A 383 11.72 13.94 -15.46
C TYR A 383 11.32 13.42 -14.08
N THR A 384 12.07 13.79 -13.04
CA THR A 384 11.92 13.19 -11.72
C THR A 384 10.91 13.91 -10.83
N GLN A 385 10.70 15.20 -11.03
CA GLN A 385 9.67 15.96 -10.32
C GLN A 385 8.26 15.57 -10.81
N ALA A 386 7.30 15.52 -9.89
CA ALA A 386 5.90 15.39 -10.25
C ALA A 386 5.41 16.65 -11.00
N SER A 387 5.26 16.56 -12.31
CA SER A 387 4.85 17.68 -13.17
C SER A 387 3.85 17.26 -14.25
N ALA A 388 3.22 18.25 -14.90
CA ALA A 388 2.43 18.02 -16.10
C ALA A 388 3.29 17.42 -17.22
N PHE A 389 4.56 17.83 -17.31
CA PHE A 389 5.54 17.26 -18.23
C PHE A 389 5.77 15.77 -17.99
N TYR A 390 6.08 15.38 -16.74
CA TYR A 390 6.28 13.97 -16.37
C TYR A 390 5.07 13.12 -16.77
N ARG A 391 3.86 13.54 -16.41
CA ARG A 391 2.62 12.81 -16.71
C ARG A 391 2.42 12.67 -18.21
N ARG A 392 2.57 13.77 -18.96
CA ARG A 392 2.32 13.78 -20.41
C ARG A 392 3.37 12.99 -21.18
N LEU A 393 4.66 13.14 -20.88
CA LEU A 393 5.72 12.36 -21.53
C LEU A 393 5.49 10.85 -21.32
N ASN A 394 5.10 10.46 -20.11
CA ASN A 394 4.81 9.07 -19.77
C ASN A 394 3.57 8.53 -20.49
N GLU A 395 2.50 9.32 -20.60
CA GLU A 395 1.32 9.00 -21.38
C GLU A 395 1.66 8.79 -22.87
N VAL A 396 2.46 9.70 -23.43
CA VAL A 396 2.86 9.69 -24.84
C VAL A 396 3.80 8.52 -25.17
N LEU A 397 4.76 8.20 -24.29
CA LEU A 397 5.61 7.02 -24.43
C LEU A 397 4.80 5.71 -24.48
N ARG A 398 3.65 5.68 -23.81
CA ARG A 398 2.72 4.54 -23.75
C ARG A 398 1.63 4.59 -24.83
N ASN A 399 1.63 5.60 -25.69
CA ASN A 399 0.64 5.72 -26.74
C ASN A 399 1.08 4.96 -28.01
N GLY A 400 0.15 4.22 -28.62
CA GLY A 400 0.42 3.51 -29.87
C GLY A 400 0.68 4.42 -31.08
N ASN A 401 0.18 5.66 -31.03
CA ASN A 401 0.51 6.67 -32.02
C ASN A 401 1.89 7.29 -31.73
N ARG A 402 2.92 6.76 -32.41
CA ARG A 402 4.31 7.22 -32.27
C ARG A 402 4.55 8.66 -32.74
N ALA A 403 3.69 9.24 -33.56
CA ALA A 403 3.81 10.64 -33.96
C ALA A 403 3.72 11.60 -32.75
N LEU A 404 3.03 11.19 -31.68
CA LEU A 404 2.93 11.99 -30.45
C LEU A 404 4.27 12.12 -29.72
N LEU A 405 5.24 11.24 -29.97
CA LEU A 405 6.56 11.27 -29.34
C LEU A 405 7.54 12.23 -30.01
N VAL A 406 7.31 12.60 -31.28
CA VAL A 406 8.21 13.45 -32.07
C VAL A 406 8.64 14.72 -31.33
N PRO A 407 7.74 15.46 -30.64
CA PRO A 407 8.15 16.67 -29.91
C PRO A 407 9.09 16.41 -28.72
N TYR A 408 9.15 15.17 -28.24
CA TYR A 408 9.97 14.78 -27.08
C TYR A 408 11.32 14.17 -27.49
N TYR A 409 11.62 14.01 -28.78
CA TYR A 409 12.86 13.35 -29.23
C TYR A 409 14.12 14.09 -28.79
N PHE A 410 14.15 15.41 -28.95
CA PHE A 410 15.27 16.22 -28.47
C PHE A 410 15.43 16.15 -26.94
N TYR A 411 14.32 16.05 -26.22
CA TYR A 411 14.36 15.88 -24.77
C TYR A 411 14.94 14.52 -24.38
N LEU A 412 14.44 13.44 -25.00
CA LEU A 412 14.93 12.08 -24.76
C LEU A 412 16.42 11.96 -25.10
N ARG A 413 16.89 12.57 -26.19
CA ARG A 413 18.32 12.58 -26.56
C ARG A 413 19.19 13.22 -25.49
N LEU A 414 18.82 14.41 -25.01
CA LEU A 414 19.58 15.14 -23.99
C LEU A 414 19.48 14.44 -22.62
N PHE A 415 18.31 13.90 -22.29
CA PHE A 415 18.10 13.12 -21.08
C PHE A 415 18.97 11.86 -21.07
N PHE A 416 19.03 11.10 -22.16
CA PHE A 416 19.88 9.90 -22.25
C PHE A 416 21.37 10.24 -22.25
N GLU A 417 21.78 11.40 -22.77
CA GLU A 417 23.17 11.89 -22.62
C GLU A 417 23.53 12.09 -21.14
N ALA A 418 22.68 12.84 -20.41
CA ALA A 418 22.86 13.14 -19.00
C ALA A 418 22.92 11.86 -18.15
N VAL A 419 22.00 10.94 -18.41
CA VAL A 419 21.94 9.62 -17.78
C VAL A 419 23.19 8.78 -18.10
N GLY A 420 23.63 8.79 -19.35
CA GLY A 420 24.84 8.09 -19.78
C GLY A 420 26.09 8.57 -19.06
N LYS A 421 26.22 9.88 -18.82
CA LYS A 421 27.32 10.47 -18.03
C LYS A 421 27.28 10.02 -16.57
N LEU A 422 26.11 10.04 -15.94
CA LEU A 422 25.94 9.51 -14.59
C LEU A 422 26.38 8.06 -14.51
N HIS A 423 25.95 7.23 -15.47
CA HIS A 423 26.30 5.82 -15.50
C HIS A 423 27.81 5.59 -15.67
N LYS A 424 28.45 6.27 -16.62
CA LYS A 424 29.91 6.17 -16.85
C LYS A 424 30.72 6.56 -15.62
N HIS A 425 30.27 7.56 -14.87
CA HIS A 425 31.03 8.08 -13.73
C HIS A 425 30.75 7.34 -12.42
N ARG A 426 29.58 6.71 -12.26
CA ARG A 426 29.20 6.01 -11.01
C ARG A 426 29.22 4.49 -11.11
N GLY A 427 29.27 3.93 -12.31
CA GLY A 427 29.38 2.49 -12.55
C GLY A 427 28.35 1.67 -11.75
N ALA A 428 28.83 0.68 -11.00
CA ALA A 428 28.01 -0.20 -10.15
C ALA A 428 27.42 0.47 -8.89
N ASN A 429 27.83 1.71 -8.56
CA ASN A 429 27.31 2.49 -7.43
C ASN A 429 26.24 3.50 -7.88
N LEU A 430 25.68 3.33 -9.09
CA LEU A 430 24.60 4.16 -9.58
C LEU A 430 23.28 3.72 -8.95
N GLU A 431 22.79 4.52 -8.01
CA GLU A 431 21.53 4.27 -7.36
C GLU A 431 20.30 4.46 -8.28
N PRO A 432 19.16 3.78 -8.01
CA PRO A 432 17.98 3.85 -8.86
C PRO A 432 17.39 5.27 -8.97
N LEU A 433 17.19 5.75 -10.20
CA LEU A 433 16.52 7.04 -10.46
C LEU A 433 15.00 6.93 -10.28
N TRP A 434 14.49 7.53 -9.21
CA TRP A 434 13.05 7.60 -8.93
C TRP A 434 12.40 8.78 -9.65
N ARG A 435 11.20 8.56 -10.21
CA ARG A 435 10.47 9.51 -11.06
C ARG A 435 9.07 9.83 -10.54
N GLY A 436 8.57 11.03 -10.85
CA GLY A 436 7.20 11.46 -10.51
C GLY A 436 6.97 11.76 -9.02
N VAL A 437 8.00 12.16 -8.28
CA VAL A 437 7.90 12.39 -6.82
C VAL A 437 7.44 13.83 -6.56
N GLY A 438 6.32 13.99 -5.84
CA GLY A 438 5.72 15.29 -5.51
C GLY A 438 6.21 15.91 -4.20
N LEU A 439 7.08 15.21 -3.46
CA LEU A 439 7.64 15.65 -2.19
C LEU A 439 9.15 15.81 -2.31
N ASP A 440 9.69 16.93 -1.80
CA ASP A 440 11.14 17.09 -1.66
C ASP A 440 11.65 16.25 -0.50
N LEU A 441 12.13 15.06 -0.81
CA LEU A 441 12.60 14.09 0.17
C LEU A 441 14.06 14.32 0.60
N ARG A 442 14.76 15.34 0.06
CA ARG A 442 16.21 15.52 0.28
C ARG A 442 16.57 15.75 1.75
N LYS A 443 15.72 16.44 2.50
CA LYS A 443 15.92 16.72 3.93
C LYS A 443 15.82 15.46 4.82
N LEU A 444 15.23 14.37 4.31
CA LEU A 444 15.07 13.12 5.02
C LEU A 444 16.31 12.22 4.94
N TYR A 445 17.27 12.56 4.09
CA TYR A 445 18.53 11.84 3.95
C TYR A 445 19.68 12.73 4.44
N GLY A 446 20.19 12.44 5.65
CA GLY A 446 21.29 13.20 6.26
C GLY A 446 22.51 13.24 5.34
N LYS A 447 23.25 14.36 5.37
CA LYS A 447 24.45 14.67 4.56
C LYS A 447 25.37 13.45 4.35
N VAL A 448 25.11 12.64 3.33
CA VAL A 448 26.09 11.70 2.80
C VAL A 448 27.14 12.53 2.08
N LYS A 449 28.41 12.24 2.35
CA LYS A 449 29.60 12.95 1.84
C LYS A 449 29.47 13.20 0.31
N ALA A 450 29.60 14.48 -0.04
CA ALA A 450 29.22 15.18 -1.28
C ALA A 450 30.04 14.82 -2.55
N PRO A 451 29.84 15.48 -3.73
CA PRO A 451 28.75 16.35 -4.19
C PRO A 451 28.15 15.89 -5.54
N SER A 452 26.83 15.84 -5.66
CA SER A 452 26.21 15.85 -6.98
C SER A 452 24.82 16.43 -6.90
N ALA A 453 24.48 17.28 -7.86
CA ALA A 453 23.18 17.92 -8.06
C ALA A 453 21.98 16.99 -8.07
N VAL A 454 22.25 15.71 -8.37
CA VAL A 454 21.25 14.67 -8.46
C VAL A 454 21.53 13.67 -7.34
N SER A 455 21.06 13.97 -6.12
CA SER A 455 20.89 12.94 -5.09
C SER A 455 19.80 11.98 -5.58
N ILE A 456 20.25 10.85 -6.10
CA ILE A 456 19.43 9.72 -6.53
C ILE A 456 19.40 8.72 -5.37
N MET A 457 18.22 8.26 -4.96
CA MET A 457 18.00 7.45 -3.76
C MET A 457 18.62 6.06 -3.87
N ASP A 458 19.37 5.64 -2.86
CA ASP A 458 19.88 4.27 -2.72
C ASP A 458 18.76 3.29 -2.36
N TYR A 459 18.63 2.20 -3.14
CA TYR A 459 17.63 1.15 -2.94
C TYR A 459 18.19 -0.25 -3.23
N SER A 460 19.45 -0.52 -2.88
CA SER A 460 20.09 -1.81 -3.11
C SER A 460 19.55 -3.00 -2.26
N ALA A 461 18.38 -2.88 -1.61
CA ALA A 461 17.87 -3.85 -0.61
C ALA A 461 16.66 -4.70 -1.06
N PHE A 462 16.24 -4.65 -2.33
CA PHE A 462 15.09 -5.43 -2.83
C PHE A 462 15.52 -6.45 -3.88
N LYS A 463 15.52 -7.74 -3.50
CA LYS A 463 15.54 -8.89 -4.42
C LYS A 463 14.22 -9.66 -4.31
N GLY A 464 13.27 -9.38 -5.20
CA GLY A 464 12.03 -10.17 -5.37
C GLY A 464 11.24 -9.76 -6.61
N GLU A 465 11.33 -10.61 -7.65
CA GLU A 465 10.46 -10.79 -8.84
C GLU A 465 9.49 -9.67 -9.31
N ALA A 466 9.96 -8.44 -9.41
CA ALA A 466 9.58 -7.55 -10.50
C ALA A 466 10.74 -7.57 -11.50
N GLU A 467 10.49 -7.66 -12.81
CA GLU A 467 11.56 -7.43 -13.78
C GLU A 467 12.09 -6.01 -13.59
N TYR A 468 13.27 -5.95 -12.98
CA TYR A 468 14.06 -4.75 -12.75
C TYR A 468 14.31 -4.06 -14.06
N VAL A 469 14.07 -2.75 -14.11
CA VAL A 469 14.72 -1.93 -15.13
C VAL A 469 15.48 -0.81 -14.45
N PRO A 470 16.74 -1.05 -14.05
CA PRO A 470 17.67 0.06 -13.84
C PRO A 470 17.75 0.89 -15.12
N LEU A 471 18.01 2.19 -15.02
CA LEU A 471 18.29 3.04 -16.20
C LEU A 471 19.38 2.44 -17.12
N VAL A 472 20.19 1.53 -16.58
CA VAL A 472 21.22 0.70 -17.24
C VAL A 472 20.66 -0.24 -18.32
N SER A 473 19.40 -0.69 -18.24
CA SER A 473 18.80 -1.57 -19.26
C SER A 473 18.52 -0.87 -20.60
N VAL A 474 18.71 0.45 -20.68
CA VAL A 474 18.48 1.26 -21.89
C VAL A 474 19.75 1.42 -22.74
N LEU A 475 20.94 1.06 -22.23
CA LEU A 475 22.22 1.39 -22.87
C LEU A 475 23.13 0.19 -23.21
N ALA A 476 22.70 -1.05 -22.93
CA ALA A 476 23.54 -2.23 -23.12
C ALA A 476 23.07 -3.12 -24.28
N GLU A 477 23.43 -2.76 -25.52
CA GLU A 477 23.65 -3.74 -26.59
C GLU A 477 25.05 -3.51 -27.16
N ARG A 478 25.98 -4.42 -26.81
CA ARG A 478 27.19 -4.67 -27.62
C ARG A 478 27.23 -6.18 -27.89
N VAL A 479 27.23 -6.49 -29.18
CA VAL A 479 27.11 -7.79 -29.83
C VAL A 479 28.29 -8.71 -29.48
N GLU A 480 28.03 -9.99 -29.25
CA GLU A 480 28.79 -11.10 -29.84
C GLU A 480 28.01 -12.43 -29.81
N ASP A 481 28.24 -13.22 -30.86
CA ASP A 481 27.39 -14.24 -31.46
C ASP A 481 27.74 -15.67 -30.98
N ASP A 482 26.84 -16.59 -31.32
CA ASP A 482 26.94 -18.05 -31.43
C ASP A 482 26.55 -18.98 -30.25
N SER A 483 25.46 -19.71 -30.52
CA SER A 483 25.02 -21.02 -30.02
C SER A 483 24.10 -21.14 -28.77
N ASN A 484 22.91 -21.68 -29.06
CA ASN A 484 21.91 -22.36 -28.21
C ASN A 484 20.93 -21.55 -27.31
N GLU A 485 19.67 -21.53 -27.77
CA GLU A 485 18.37 -21.45 -27.08
C GLU A 485 18.30 -20.93 -25.63
N ARG A 486 17.81 -19.69 -25.47
CA ARG A 486 16.60 -19.32 -24.66
C ARG A 486 16.32 -17.82 -24.80
N LEU A 487 15.31 -17.50 -25.60
CA LEU A 487 14.77 -16.14 -25.78
C LEU A 487 14.13 -15.64 -24.48
N PHE A 488 14.75 -14.66 -23.82
CA PHE A 488 14.13 -13.84 -22.77
C PHE A 488 13.92 -12.41 -23.29
N LYS A 489 12.66 -11.96 -23.21
CA LYS A 489 12.12 -10.76 -23.86
C LYS A 489 11.76 -9.75 -22.76
N MET A 490 12.64 -8.78 -22.51
CA MET A 490 12.49 -7.75 -21.48
C MET A 490 11.97 -6.43 -22.04
N SER A 491 11.29 -5.67 -21.19
CA SER A 491 10.37 -4.63 -21.58
C SER A 491 10.80 -3.23 -21.09
N LEU A 492 11.58 -2.52 -21.89
CA LEU A 492 11.30 -1.13 -22.29
C LEU A 492 11.15 -1.19 -23.81
N MET A 493 10.22 -0.43 -24.39
CA MET A 493 10.14 -0.33 -25.86
C MET A 493 11.55 -0.17 -26.43
N THR A 494 11.97 -1.17 -27.18
CA THR A 494 13.37 -1.51 -27.50
C THR A 494 14.11 -0.43 -28.30
N LEU A 495 14.63 0.61 -27.67
CA LEU A 495 15.63 1.48 -28.32
C LEU A 495 16.90 0.65 -28.56
N ARG A 496 17.07 0.10 -29.77
CA ARG A 496 18.33 -0.54 -30.20
C ARG A 496 19.26 0.50 -30.82
N THR A 497 20.55 0.36 -30.54
CA THR A 497 21.63 0.98 -31.30
C THR A 497 22.07 0.00 -32.38
N SER A 498 21.55 0.14 -33.60
CA SER A 498 22.10 -0.58 -34.76
C SER A 498 22.62 0.40 -35.78
N SER A 499 23.93 0.38 -35.99
CA SER A 499 24.57 0.91 -37.19
C SER A 499 24.15 0.08 -38.41
N GLN A 500 22.97 0.32 -38.94
CA GLN A 500 22.66 -0.03 -40.33
C GLN A 500 21.87 1.09 -40.98
N VAL A 501 22.45 1.55 -42.08
CA VAL A 501 21.98 2.56 -43.01
C VAL A 501 20.72 2.03 -43.70
N ASP A 502 19.64 2.81 -43.67
CA ASP A 502 18.91 3.05 -44.92
C ASP A 502 18.36 4.49 -44.96
N LEU A 503 18.96 5.28 -45.84
CA LEU A 503 18.57 6.65 -46.15
C LEU A 503 17.39 6.60 -47.12
N GLY A 504 16.17 6.66 -46.60
CA GLY A 504 14.93 6.63 -47.39
C GLY A 504 14.07 7.88 -47.23
N ALA A 505 14.48 8.97 -47.87
CA ALA A 505 13.66 10.11 -48.32
C ALA A 505 13.11 11.17 -47.31
N ARG A 506 13.77 12.35 -47.36
CA ARG A 506 13.24 13.75 -47.54
C ARG A 506 12.08 14.20 -46.62
N TYR A 507 12.15 15.27 -45.84
CA TYR A 507 12.79 16.60 -45.98
C TYR A 507 13.20 17.18 -44.62
#